data_AF-A0A3B5RFJ8-F1
#
_entry.id   AF-A0A3B5RFJ8-F1
#
_cell.length_a   1.000
_cell.length_b   1.000
_cell.length_c   1.000
_cell.angle_alpha   90.00
_cell.angle_beta   90.00
_cell.angle_gamma   90.00
#
_symmetry.space_group_name_H-M   'P 1'
#
loop_
_entity.id
_entity.type
_entity.pdbx_description
1 polymer ?
#
loop_
_entity_poly.entity_id
_entity_poly.type
_entity_poly.pdbx_seq_one_letter_code
_entity_poly.pdbx_strand_id
1 'polypeptide(L)'
;MQQKLCSRGSGSFLLERNGQACGALPDSVTSCELPFRCPRCGEQQRFRSLASLRAHLEYRHSYRSPDVVSGDFSITGSLPARRGQHGAARPPHVRSLSDSRDSGYLHSYGAVRRLNVSSSPSPPAQSSYCGRETAAASAAVRRRLAGILRAADGTMQRRLAKVSTELARTDTELLCERAHSQHLAQERQQVAERERSLSRQVDVAVMVIAALREQLNASESELERREREVLTIQRFLEAAARQETSGKVRIQRFIENLLGRIALAERLVEYYQAQGERHKVQQHPLVEGRLWLDFRSVLFFLLYVSFLRSAFRPKQSNEEPRISRT
;
A
#
# COMPACT_ATOMS: atom_id res chain seq x y z
N MET A 1 -27.69 -38.00 29.41
CA MET A 1 -26.31 -37.88 29.94
C MET A 1 -25.77 -36.52 29.47
N GLN A 2 -26.06 -35.43 30.17
CA GLN A 2 -25.18 -34.77 31.15
C GLN A 2 -23.71 -34.59 30.72
N GLN A 3 -23.35 -33.32 30.51
CA GLN A 3 -22.18 -32.57 31.02
C GLN A 3 -20.76 -33.09 30.77
N LYS A 4 -19.89 -32.24 30.19
CA LYS A 4 -19.03 -31.34 30.99
C LYS A 4 -18.26 -30.32 30.13
N LEU A 5 -18.39 -29.07 30.58
CA LEU A 5 -17.58 -27.90 30.28
C LEU A 5 -16.21 -27.98 30.96
N CYS A 6 -15.20 -27.35 30.36
CA CYS A 6 -14.09 -26.58 30.97
C CYS A 6 -13.46 -25.77 29.80
N SER A 7 -13.52 -24.45 29.64
CA SER A 7 -13.22 -23.27 30.48
C SER A 7 -11.84 -22.65 30.25
N ARG A 8 -11.89 -21.33 30.05
CA ARG A 8 -10.97 -20.24 30.48
C ARG A 8 -9.85 -19.75 29.55
N GLY A 9 -10.00 -18.49 29.15
CA GLY A 9 -8.89 -17.64 28.70
C GLY A 9 -9.24 -16.28 28.09
N SER A 10 -10.25 -15.55 28.59
CA SER A 10 -10.46 -14.12 28.24
C SER A 10 -9.51 -13.25 29.06
N GLY A 11 -8.70 -12.42 28.38
CA GLY A 11 -7.81 -11.44 29.01
C GLY A 11 -7.90 -10.09 28.31
N SER A 12 -8.77 -9.24 28.85
CA SER A 12 -9.00 -7.85 28.50
C SER A 12 -7.73 -7.00 28.66
N PHE A 13 -7.34 -6.27 27.61
CA PHE A 13 -6.34 -5.22 27.65
C PHE A 13 -7.03 -3.91 28.07
N LEU A 14 -7.03 -3.62 29.36
CA LEU A 14 -7.41 -2.32 29.90
C LEU A 14 -6.17 -1.49 30.19
N LEU A 15 -6.21 -0.24 29.70
CA LEU A 15 -5.38 0.87 30.16
C LEU A 15 -5.50 1.00 31.68
N GLU A 16 -4.38 0.95 32.39
CA GLU A 16 -4.30 1.53 33.73
C GLU A 16 -3.00 2.29 33.92
N ARG A 17 -3.18 3.60 34.06
CA ARG A 17 -2.20 4.61 34.39
C ARG A 17 -2.10 4.65 35.91
N ASN A 18 -0.91 4.43 36.48
CA ASN A 18 -0.55 4.97 37.79
C ASN A 18 0.98 5.06 37.91
N GLY A 19 1.45 6.24 38.27
CA GLY A 19 2.84 6.46 38.69
C GLY A 19 2.97 6.35 40.20
N GLN A 20 4.14 5.93 40.69
CA GLN A 20 4.72 6.39 41.96
C GLN A 20 6.19 5.93 42.11
N ALA A 21 7.05 6.94 42.30
CA ALA A 21 8.27 7.06 43.11
C ALA A 21 9.27 5.90 43.41
N CYS A 22 10.52 6.18 43.03
CA CYS A 22 11.81 6.10 43.74
C CYS A 22 12.09 5.05 44.84
N GLY A 23 13.16 4.27 44.59
CA GLY A 23 14.05 3.67 45.59
C GLY A 23 15.38 3.29 44.94
N ALA A 24 16.49 3.89 45.41
CA ALA A 24 17.84 3.79 44.84
C ALA A 24 18.74 2.82 45.63
N LEU A 25 19.74 2.21 44.96
CA LEU A 25 21.15 2.03 45.38
C LEU A 25 21.94 1.39 44.20
N PRO A 26 23.29 1.52 44.15
CA PRO A 26 24.04 1.88 42.95
C PRO A 26 24.97 0.74 42.47
N ASP A 27 25.27 0.73 41.17
CA ASP A 27 26.61 0.45 40.61
C ASP A 27 26.51 0.27 39.08
N SER A 28 26.56 1.40 38.36
CA SER A 28 27.15 1.56 37.01
C SER A 28 26.76 2.94 36.45
N VAL A 29 27.32 3.98 37.06
CA VAL A 29 27.16 5.37 36.62
C VAL A 29 28.06 5.62 35.42
N THR A 30 27.49 5.74 34.21
CA THR A 30 27.84 6.67 33.11
C THR A 30 27.32 6.24 31.73
N SER A 31 26.11 5.67 31.62
CA SER A 31 25.46 5.49 30.30
C SER A 31 23.96 5.78 30.26
N CYS A 32 23.37 6.21 31.38
CA CYS A 32 21.92 6.38 31.52
C CYS A 32 21.39 7.79 31.28
N GLU A 33 22.23 8.81 31.05
CA GLU A 33 21.75 10.18 30.82
C GLU A 33 21.38 10.49 29.36
N LEU A 34 21.55 9.54 28.45
CA LEU A 34 21.45 9.77 27.00
C LEU A 34 20.52 8.73 26.36
N PRO A 35 19.19 8.87 26.52
CA PRO A 35 18.22 7.87 26.04
C PRO A 35 18.07 7.88 24.50
N PHE A 36 18.42 8.98 23.84
CA PHE A 36 18.27 9.13 22.40
C PHE A 36 19.56 8.74 21.68
N ARG A 37 19.43 8.03 20.56
CA ARG A 37 20.55 7.44 19.82
C ARG A 37 20.46 7.80 18.35
N CYS A 38 21.61 8.08 17.73
CA CYS A 38 21.65 8.27 16.28
C CYS A 38 21.72 6.90 15.58
N PRO A 39 20.77 6.55 14.70
CA PRO A 39 20.76 5.26 14.00
C PRO A 39 21.95 5.09 13.04
N ARG A 40 22.58 6.18 12.59
CA ARG A 40 23.76 6.13 11.69
C ARG A 40 25.10 6.05 12.44
N CYS A 41 25.16 6.49 13.70
CA CYS A 41 26.39 6.53 14.50
C CYS A 41 26.44 5.48 15.62
N GLY A 42 25.34 4.75 15.85
CA GLY A 42 25.27 3.67 16.83
C GLY A 42 25.44 4.12 18.28
N GLU A 43 26.04 3.25 19.10
CA GLU A 43 26.23 3.42 20.55
C GLU A 43 27.13 4.59 20.97
N GLN A 44 27.95 5.09 20.04
CA GLN A 44 28.98 6.10 20.32
C GLN A 44 28.44 7.53 20.34
N GLN A 45 27.23 7.76 19.82
CA GLN A 45 26.60 9.08 19.76
C GLN A 45 25.19 9.00 20.36
N ARG A 46 25.14 9.19 21.67
CA ARG A 46 23.89 9.29 22.43
C ARG A 46 23.63 10.74 22.84
N PHE A 47 22.37 11.12 22.98
CA PHE A 47 21.92 12.49 23.20
C PHE A 47 20.96 12.59 24.39
N ARG A 48 21.04 13.70 25.13
CA ARG A 48 20.20 13.96 26.32
C ARG A 48 18.77 14.36 25.93
N SER A 49 18.59 14.89 24.72
CA SER A 49 17.29 15.36 24.21
C SER A 49 17.11 15.06 22.72
N LEU A 50 15.85 14.99 22.27
CA LEU A 50 15.50 14.90 20.85
C LEU A 50 15.97 16.12 20.05
N ALA A 51 16.02 17.30 20.66
CA ALA A 51 16.52 18.51 19.99
C ALA A 51 18.01 18.40 19.66
N SER A 52 18.83 17.89 20.60
CA SER A 52 20.25 17.63 20.37
C SER A 52 20.47 16.53 19.33
N LEU A 53 19.64 15.48 19.32
CA LEU A 53 19.67 14.45 18.29
C LEU A 53 19.28 15.01 16.91
N ARG A 54 18.24 15.85 16.81
CA ARG A 54 17.82 16.49 15.55
C ARG A 54 18.91 17.42 15.01
N ALA A 55 19.49 18.27 15.86
CA ALA A 55 20.60 19.13 15.46
C ALA A 55 21.83 18.33 15.00
N HIS A 56 22.13 17.19 15.65
CA HIS A 56 23.17 16.28 15.20
C HIS A 56 22.86 15.65 13.84
N LEU A 57 21.63 15.18 13.63
CA LEU A 57 21.20 14.65 12.34
C LEU A 57 21.26 15.72 11.24
N GLU A 58 20.86 16.95 11.52
CA GLU A 58 20.90 18.05 10.55
C GLU A 58 22.33 18.50 10.22
N TYR A 59 23.23 18.53 11.21
CA TYR A 59 24.61 19.02 11.03
C TYR A 59 25.56 17.94 10.50
N ARG A 60 25.47 16.70 11.01
CA ARG A 60 26.37 15.59 10.65
C ARG A 60 25.80 14.66 9.59
N HIS A 61 24.48 14.61 9.46
CA HIS A 61 23.76 13.77 8.52
C HIS A 61 22.77 14.57 7.68
N SER A 62 23.12 15.84 7.43
CA SER A 62 22.40 16.77 6.56
C SER A 62 21.63 16.00 5.50
N TYR A 63 20.32 16.24 5.49
CA TYR A 63 19.35 15.62 4.59
C TYR A 63 19.76 15.87 3.14
N ARG A 64 20.68 15.05 2.65
CA ARG A 64 20.80 14.75 1.23
C ARG A 64 19.82 13.62 1.02
N SER A 65 18.74 13.97 0.31
CA SER A 65 17.71 13.06 -0.19
C SER A 65 18.31 11.68 -0.47
N PRO A 66 17.82 10.59 0.16
CA PRO A 66 18.22 9.26 -0.25
C PRO A 66 17.59 9.00 -1.61
N ASP A 67 18.42 8.92 -2.65
CA ASP A 67 18.15 7.95 -3.70
C ASP A 67 17.92 6.61 -3.00
N VAL A 68 16.76 6.02 -3.27
CA VAL A 68 16.34 4.74 -2.73
C VAL A 68 17.33 3.68 -3.21
N VAL A 69 18.29 3.34 -2.35
CA VAL A 69 18.95 2.04 -2.35
C VAL A 69 18.55 1.38 -1.04
N SER A 70 17.39 0.71 -1.07
CA SER A 70 17.15 -0.40 -0.14
C SER A 70 18.06 -1.52 -0.57
N GLY A 71 18.97 -1.89 0.32
CA GLY A 71 20.01 -2.86 0.05
C GLY A 71 19.49 -4.28 -0.07
N ASP A 72 20.25 -5.07 -0.81
CA ASP A 72 20.43 -6.48 -0.51
C ASP A 72 21.93 -6.74 -0.29
N PHE A 73 22.19 -7.63 0.66
CA PHE A 73 23.46 -8.03 1.23
C PHE A 73 24.55 -8.34 0.18
N SER A 74 25.79 -7.93 0.45
CA SER A 74 26.98 -8.49 -0.21
C SER A 74 28.15 -8.62 0.76
N ILE A 75 28.54 -9.87 0.97
CA ILE A 75 29.76 -10.31 1.63
C ILE A 75 30.89 -10.30 0.58
N THR A 76 32.05 -9.81 0.99
CA THR A 76 33.38 -9.81 0.32
C THR A 76 33.72 -8.67 -0.67
N GLY A 77 34.78 -7.93 -0.31
CA GLY A 77 35.96 -7.79 -1.18
C GLY A 77 36.12 -6.53 -2.06
N SER A 78 36.57 -5.44 -1.45
CA SER A 78 37.68 -4.56 -1.93
C SER A 78 37.78 -4.04 -3.39
N LEU A 79 37.76 -2.69 -3.47
CA LEU A 79 38.71 -1.77 -4.15
C LEU A 79 38.53 -1.37 -5.66
N PRO A 80 39.08 -0.18 -6.10
CA PRO A 80 38.27 0.85 -6.77
C PRO A 80 38.75 1.31 -8.17
N ALA A 81 37.96 2.24 -8.74
CA ALA A 81 38.31 3.30 -9.71
C ALA A 81 38.67 2.92 -11.16
N ARG A 82 37.95 3.49 -12.15
CA ARG A 82 38.38 4.72 -12.85
C ARG A 82 37.35 5.27 -13.85
N ARG A 83 37.54 6.57 -14.04
CA ARG A 83 36.90 7.63 -14.84
C ARG A 83 37.13 7.51 -16.35
N GLY A 84 36.17 8.01 -17.14
CA GLY A 84 36.33 8.43 -18.55
C GLY A 84 35.00 8.33 -19.31
N GLN A 85 34.08 9.30 -19.23
CA GLN A 85 33.96 10.49 -20.09
C GLN A 85 34.16 10.26 -21.61
N HIS A 86 33.07 10.56 -22.34
CA HIS A 86 32.95 11.20 -23.66
C HIS A 86 32.28 10.35 -24.76
N GLY A 87 31.25 10.93 -25.38
CA GLY A 87 31.06 10.78 -26.82
C GLY A 87 29.64 10.52 -27.30
N ALA A 88 28.94 11.60 -27.64
CA ALA A 88 28.00 11.71 -28.77
C ALA A 88 26.76 10.81 -28.82
N ALA A 89 25.64 11.39 -28.38
CA ALA A 89 24.31 11.04 -28.84
C ALA A 89 24.04 11.67 -30.23
N ARG A 90 23.71 10.84 -31.24
CA ARG A 90 22.63 11.10 -32.21
C ARG A 90 22.21 9.81 -32.93
N PRO A 91 20.94 9.68 -33.35
CA PRO A 91 20.26 8.41 -33.61
C PRO A 91 20.34 7.96 -35.07
N PRO A 92 20.14 6.66 -35.39
CA PRO A 92 19.89 6.24 -36.75
C PRO A 92 18.39 6.37 -37.08
N HIS A 93 18.11 7.14 -38.14
CA HIS A 93 16.81 7.15 -38.77
C HIS A 93 16.62 5.86 -39.56
N VAL A 94 15.45 5.26 -39.35
CA VAL A 94 14.89 4.12 -40.05
C VAL A 94 14.91 4.33 -41.56
N ARG A 95 15.32 3.31 -42.32
CA ARG A 95 14.70 2.94 -43.61
C ARG A 95 15.07 1.50 -43.97
N SER A 96 14.12 0.61 -43.67
CA SER A 96 13.93 -0.66 -44.38
C SER A 96 13.72 -0.38 -45.86
N LEU A 97 14.39 -1.15 -46.73
CA LEU A 97 13.78 -1.78 -47.89
C LEU A 97 14.55 -3.09 -48.16
N SER A 98 13.90 -4.21 -47.83
CA SER A 98 14.20 -5.52 -48.42
C SER A 98 13.23 -5.69 -49.58
N ASP A 99 13.78 -6.01 -50.75
CA ASP A 99 13.31 -7.08 -51.65
C ASP A 99 13.84 -6.80 -53.06
N SER A 100 14.67 -7.70 -53.57
CA SER A 100 14.20 -8.62 -54.60
C SER A 100 15.34 -9.57 -54.96
N ARG A 101 15.06 -10.85 -54.80
CA ARG A 101 15.84 -11.96 -55.33
C ARG A 101 15.69 -11.94 -56.85
N ASP A 102 16.78 -12.02 -57.60
CA ASP A 102 16.81 -12.94 -58.74
C ASP A 102 18.21 -13.27 -59.22
N SER A 103 18.33 -14.53 -59.65
CA SER A 103 19.20 -15.08 -60.68
C SER A 103 20.71 -15.01 -60.48
N GLY A 104 21.22 -16.18 -60.10
CA GLY A 104 22.63 -16.47 -59.96
C GLY A 104 23.39 -16.56 -61.28
N TYR A 105 24.71 -16.43 -61.13
CA TYR A 105 25.67 -17.08 -62.00
C TYR A 105 26.91 -17.37 -61.17
N LEU A 106 27.05 -18.63 -60.76
CA LEU A 106 28.29 -19.21 -60.26
C LEU A 106 29.28 -19.24 -61.43
N HIS A 107 30.45 -18.62 -61.28
CA HIS A 107 31.59 -18.93 -62.14
C HIS A 107 32.63 -19.72 -61.35
N SER A 108 32.52 -21.02 -61.57
CA SER A 108 33.38 -22.10 -61.17
C SER A 108 34.63 -22.16 -62.07
N TYR A 109 35.66 -22.74 -61.49
CA TYR A 109 37.08 -22.86 -61.82
C TYR A 109 37.43 -23.28 -63.27
N GLY A 110 38.53 -22.75 -63.79
CA GLY A 110 39.15 -23.19 -65.04
C GLY A 110 40.67 -23.00 -65.01
N ALA A 111 41.39 -24.00 -64.49
CA ALA A 111 42.85 -24.09 -64.57
C ALA A 111 43.28 -24.34 -66.02
N VAL A 112 44.19 -23.51 -66.55
CA VAL A 112 44.78 -23.69 -67.88
C VAL A 112 46.20 -24.25 -67.78
N ARG A 113 46.27 -25.53 -68.16
CA ARG A 113 47.29 -26.26 -68.94
C ARG A 113 48.77 -25.89 -68.79
N ARG A 114 49.51 -26.88 -68.27
CA ARG A 114 50.91 -27.17 -68.60
C ARG A 114 51.11 -27.25 -70.11
N LEU A 115 52.21 -26.70 -70.61
CA LEU A 115 52.82 -27.08 -71.88
C LEU A 115 54.22 -27.64 -71.58
N ASN A 116 54.33 -28.94 -71.76
CA ASN A 116 55.56 -29.68 -71.98
C ASN A 116 55.92 -29.51 -73.45
N VAL A 117 57.10 -28.95 -73.75
CA VAL A 117 57.75 -29.14 -75.05
C VAL A 117 59.22 -29.46 -74.78
N SER A 118 59.53 -30.73 -74.97
CA SER A 118 60.87 -31.25 -75.11
C SER A 118 61.21 -31.23 -76.60
N SER A 119 62.31 -30.59 -76.99
CA SER A 119 63.07 -30.96 -78.20
C SER A 119 64.38 -30.19 -78.22
N SER A 120 65.48 -30.93 -78.13
CA SER A 120 66.83 -30.51 -78.50
C SER A 120 66.90 -30.29 -80.02
N PRO A 121 67.76 -29.37 -80.50
CA PRO A 121 68.88 -29.86 -81.31
C PRO A 121 70.22 -29.16 -81.04
N SER A 122 71.28 -29.91 -81.36
CA SER A 122 72.72 -29.66 -81.27
C SER A 122 73.26 -28.48 -82.11
N PRO A 123 74.49 -28.00 -81.84
CA PRO A 123 75.01 -26.72 -82.32
C PRO A 123 75.91 -26.83 -83.57
N PRO A 124 76.13 -25.73 -84.31
CA PRO A 124 77.35 -25.54 -85.09
C PRO A 124 78.35 -24.63 -84.37
N ALA A 125 79.61 -24.98 -84.55
CA ALA A 125 80.76 -24.28 -84.00
C ALA A 125 81.16 -23.05 -84.83
N GLN A 126 81.93 -22.17 -84.17
CA GLN A 126 82.91 -21.19 -84.70
C GLN A 126 82.46 -19.72 -84.90
N SER A 127 82.80 -18.88 -83.92
CA SER A 127 83.47 -17.56 -84.09
C SER A 127 83.82 -17.02 -82.69
N SER A 128 85.00 -17.35 -82.17
CA SER A 128 86.21 -16.51 -82.17
C SER A 128 86.05 -15.14 -81.46
N TYR A 129 86.34 -15.17 -80.15
CA TYR A 129 86.99 -14.14 -79.33
C TYR A 129 86.24 -12.87 -78.87
N CYS A 130 85.08 -12.46 -79.38
CA CYS A 130 84.31 -11.32 -78.81
C CYS A 130 83.13 -11.69 -77.88
N GLY A 131 82.86 -12.98 -77.66
CA GLY A 131 81.71 -13.48 -76.86
C GLY A 131 81.94 -13.66 -75.35
N ARG A 132 83.20 -13.63 -74.88
CA ARG A 132 83.54 -14.00 -73.50
C ARG A 132 83.38 -12.85 -72.50
N GLU A 133 83.73 -11.63 -72.92
CA GLU A 133 83.52 -10.40 -72.14
C GLU A 133 82.03 -10.00 -72.10
N THR A 134 81.31 -10.17 -73.21
CA THR A 134 79.85 -9.94 -73.30
C THR A 134 79.03 -10.99 -72.54
N ALA A 135 79.48 -12.25 -72.48
CA ALA A 135 78.88 -13.28 -71.63
C ALA A 135 79.08 -13.00 -70.12
N ALA A 136 80.26 -12.55 -69.70
CA ALA A 136 80.53 -12.19 -68.31
C ALA A 136 79.74 -10.93 -67.88
N ALA A 137 79.70 -9.90 -68.72
CA ALA A 137 78.91 -8.69 -68.48
C ALA A 137 77.40 -9.00 -68.44
N SER A 138 76.87 -9.80 -69.37
CA SER A 138 75.46 -10.22 -69.34
C SER A 138 75.14 -11.11 -68.13
N ALA A 139 76.08 -11.92 -67.66
CA ALA A 139 75.93 -12.68 -66.42
C ALA A 139 75.95 -11.77 -65.18
N ALA A 140 76.74 -10.69 -65.18
CA ALA A 140 76.74 -9.69 -64.12
C ALA A 140 75.42 -8.92 -64.06
N VAL A 141 74.86 -8.50 -65.20
CA VAL A 141 73.54 -7.86 -65.28
C VAL A 141 72.44 -8.79 -64.79
N ARG A 142 72.44 -10.06 -65.23
CA ARG A 142 71.48 -11.07 -64.75
C ARG A 142 71.56 -11.28 -63.24
N ARG A 143 72.76 -11.34 -62.66
CA ARG A 143 72.96 -11.43 -61.20
C ARG A 143 72.42 -10.19 -60.48
N ARG A 144 72.66 -8.99 -61.02
CA ARG A 144 72.17 -7.73 -60.45
C ARG A 144 70.65 -7.64 -60.50
N LEU A 145 70.02 -7.99 -61.63
CA LEU A 145 68.57 -8.05 -61.77
C LEU A 145 67.97 -9.07 -60.80
N ALA A 146 68.53 -10.28 -60.70
CA ALA A 146 68.10 -11.28 -59.74
C ALA A 146 68.22 -10.79 -58.28
N GLY A 147 69.26 -9.99 -57.97
CA GLY A 147 69.41 -9.35 -56.67
C GLY A 147 68.31 -8.32 -56.38
N ILE A 148 68.00 -7.45 -57.35
CA ILE A 148 66.94 -6.43 -57.24
C ILE A 148 65.57 -7.10 -57.09
N LEU A 149 65.27 -8.13 -57.91
CA LEU A 149 64.03 -8.88 -57.83
C LEU A 149 63.87 -9.56 -56.47
N ARG A 150 64.92 -10.23 -55.97
CA ARG A 150 64.89 -10.82 -54.62
C ARG A 150 64.70 -9.78 -53.51
N ALA A 151 65.32 -8.62 -53.62
CA ALA A 151 65.14 -7.54 -52.65
C ALA A 151 63.70 -6.99 -52.70
N ALA A 152 63.16 -6.78 -53.90
CA ALA A 152 61.78 -6.37 -54.11
C ALA A 152 60.80 -7.41 -53.56
N ASP A 153 60.98 -8.69 -53.88
CA ASP A 153 60.18 -9.81 -53.36
C ASP A 153 60.24 -9.87 -51.83
N GLY A 154 61.44 -9.74 -51.26
CA GLY A 154 61.62 -9.69 -49.81
C GLY A 154 60.95 -8.49 -49.15
N THR A 155 60.87 -7.33 -49.82
CA THR A 155 60.10 -6.17 -49.32
C THR A 155 58.59 -6.37 -49.44
N MET A 156 58.13 -6.96 -50.54
CA MET A 156 56.72 -7.28 -50.75
C MET A 156 56.24 -8.32 -49.73
N GLN A 157 57.02 -9.38 -49.52
CA GLN A 157 56.74 -10.41 -48.51
C GLN A 157 56.64 -9.83 -47.10
N ARG A 158 57.54 -8.91 -46.71
CA ARG A 158 57.45 -8.23 -45.40
C ARG A 158 56.19 -7.38 -45.26
N ARG A 159 55.82 -6.64 -46.31
CA ARG A 159 54.59 -5.83 -46.32
C ARG A 159 53.34 -6.72 -46.27
N LEU A 160 53.32 -7.82 -47.01
CA LEU A 160 52.25 -8.81 -46.98
C LEU A 160 52.11 -9.45 -45.61
N ALA A 161 53.23 -9.84 -44.98
CA ALA A 161 53.23 -10.38 -43.63
C ALA A 161 52.66 -9.38 -42.61
N LYS A 162 53.07 -8.11 -42.69
CA LYS A 162 52.53 -7.04 -41.82
C LYS A 162 51.02 -6.87 -41.99
N VAL A 163 50.53 -6.75 -43.23
CA VAL A 163 49.10 -6.64 -43.52
C VAL A 163 48.35 -7.89 -43.07
N SER A 164 48.93 -9.09 -43.23
CA SER A 164 48.31 -10.33 -42.76
C SER A 164 48.17 -10.36 -41.24
N THR A 165 49.17 -9.87 -40.49
CA THR A 165 49.08 -9.80 -39.02
C THR A 165 48.11 -8.71 -38.54
N GLU A 166 48.07 -7.57 -39.23
CA GLU A 166 47.11 -6.50 -38.95
C GLU A 166 45.68 -6.97 -39.22
N LEU A 167 45.44 -7.66 -40.34
CA LEU A 167 44.15 -8.25 -40.67
C LEU A 167 43.71 -9.26 -39.60
N ALA A 168 44.58 -10.21 -39.25
CA ALA A 168 44.29 -11.20 -38.22
C ALA A 168 43.98 -10.54 -36.85
N ARG A 169 44.71 -9.49 -36.48
CA ARG A 169 44.42 -8.71 -35.27
C ARG A 169 43.05 -8.05 -35.35
N THR A 170 42.75 -7.34 -36.44
CA THR A 170 41.44 -6.70 -36.62
C THR A 170 40.28 -7.72 -36.62
N ASP A 171 40.47 -8.91 -37.19
CA ASP A 171 39.47 -9.98 -37.16
C ASP A 171 39.18 -10.43 -35.72
N THR A 172 40.21 -10.58 -34.89
CA THR A 172 40.02 -10.92 -33.47
C THR A 172 39.31 -9.81 -32.69
N GLU A 173 39.66 -8.55 -32.92
CA GLU A 173 39.00 -7.40 -32.29
C GLU A 173 37.51 -7.32 -32.68
N LEU A 174 37.19 -7.53 -33.96
CA LEU A 174 35.80 -7.58 -34.43
C LEU A 174 35.00 -8.74 -33.82
N LEU A 175 35.61 -9.91 -33.64
CA LEU A 175 34.95 -11.04 -32.97
C LEU A 175 34.69 -10.74 -31.49
N CYS A 176 35.64 -10.13 -30.80
CA CYS A 176 35.46 -9.68 -29.43
C CYS A 176 34.31 -8.67 -29.31
N GLU A 177 34.29 -7.63 -30.15
CA GLU A 177 33.22 -6.63 -30.15
C GLU A 177 31.85 -7.25 -30.49
N ARG A 178 31.79 -8.20 -31.43
CA ARG A 178 30.56 -8.95 -31.71
C ARG A 178 30.06 -9.70 -30.49
N ALA A 179 30.93 -10.40 -29.76
CA ALA A 179 30.55 -11.09 -28.54
C ALA A 179 30.04 -10.12 -27.44
N HIS A 180 30.70 -8.97 -27.28
CA HIS A 180 30.24 -7.92 -26.34
C HIS A 180 28.87 -7.36 -26.76
N SER A 181 28.66 -7.11 -28.05
CA SER A 181 27.38 -6.61 -28.55
C SER A 181 26.23 -7.60 -28.31
N GLN A 182 26.51 -8.90 -28.44
CA GLN A 182 25.54 -9.97 -28.17
C GLN A 182 25.23 -10.07 -26.69
N HIS A 183 26.23 -9.97 -25.83
CA HIS A 183 26.03 -9.95 -24.38
C HIS A 183 25.14 -8.77 -23.95
N LEU A 184 25.44 -7.55 -24.42
CA LEU A 184 24.62 -6.38 -24.13
C LEU A 184 23.19 -6.51 -24.69
N ALA A 185 23.00 -7.15 -25.84
CA ALA A 185 21.67 -7.43 -26.37
C ALA A 185 20.88 -8.40 -25.47
N GLN A 186 21.55 -9.41 -24.91
CA GLN A 186 20.94 -10.33 -23.94
C GLN A 186 20.56 -9.61 -22.64
N GLU A 187 21.44 -8.78 -22.09
CA GLU A 187 21.15 -7.98 -20.88
C GLU A 187 19.96 -7.05 -21.11
N ARG A 188 19.90 -6.38 -22.26
CA ARG A 188 18.76 -5.53 -22.64
C ARG A 188 17.46 -6.32 -22.69
N GLN A 189 17.48 -7.54 -23.23
CA GLN A 189 16.31 -8.41 -23.26
C GLN A 189 15.86 -8.80 -21.86
N GLN A 190 16.80 -9.16 -20.97
CA GLN A 190 16.47 -9.49 -19.57
C GLN A 190 15.86 -8.30 -18.83
N VAL A 191 16.41 -7.10 -19.02
CA VAL A 191 15.84 -5.87 -18.44
C VAL A 191 14.43 -5.63 -18.98
N ALA A 192 14.22 -5.77 -20.29
CA ALA A 192 12.89 -5.61 -20.89
C ALA A 192 11.87 -6.66 -20.40
N GLU A 193 12.31 -7.88 -20.07
CA GLU A 193 11.46 -8.91 -19.46
C GLU A 193 11.08 -8.57 -18.03
N ARG A 194 12.05 -8.09 -17.23
CA ARG A 194 11.81 -7.64 -15.85
C ARG A 194 10.89 -6.43 -15.81
N GLU A 195 11.11 -5.45 -16.69
CA GLU A 195 10.23 -4.30 -16.86
C GLU A 195 8.81 -4.75 -17.15
N ARG A 196 8.60 -5.63 -18.14
CA ARG A 196 7.28 -6.19 -18.45
C ARG A 196 6.64 -6.91 -17.27
N SER A 197 7.41 -7.65 -16.48
CA SER A 197 6.91 -8.31 -15.27
C SER A 197 6.47 -7.30 -14.21
N LEU A 198 7.27 -6.26 -13.97
CA LEU A 198 6.97 -5.21 -13.01
C LEU A 198 5.75 -4.38 -13.44
N SER A 199 5.65 -4.02 -14.73
CA SER A 199 4.46 -3.34 -15.27
C SER A 199 3.18 -4.13 -14.99
N ARG A 200 3.19 -5.45 -15.22
CA ARG A 200 2.04 -6.31 -14.89
C ARG A 200 1.71 -6.32 -13.40
N GLN A 201 2.71 -6.31 -12.52
CA GLN A 201 2.48 -6.23 -11.07
C GLN A 201 1.85 -4.89 -10.68
N VAL A 202 2.30 -3.79 -11.27
CA VAL A 202 1.71 -2.47 -11.07
C VAL A 202 0.26 -2.45 -11.57
N ASP A 203 -0.03 -3.02 -12.74
CA ASP A 203 -1.40 -3.10 -13.28
C ASP A 203 -2.34 -3.85 -12.33
N VAL A 204 -1.90 -5.00 -11.80
CA VAL A 204 -2.65 -5.78 -10.81
C VAL A 204 -2.83 -5.00 -9.51
N ALA A 205 -1.78 -4.35 -9.00
CA ALA A 205 -1.86 -3.55 -7.79
C ALA A 205 -2.83 -2.37 -7.94
N VAL A 206 -2.83 -1.69 -9.10
CA VAL A 206 -3.78 -0.63 -9.42
C VAL A 206 -5.21 -1.15 -9.41
N MET A 207 -5.48 -2.32 -10.00
CA MET A 207 -6.79 -2.96 -9.94
C MET A 207 -7.22 -3.28 -8.49
N VAL A 208 -6.33 -3.86 -7.68
CA VAL A 208 -6.62 -4.18 -6.27
C VAL A 208 -6.91 -2.91 -5.47
N ILE A 209 -6.13 -1.84 -5.67
CA ILE A 209 -6.35 -0.55 -5.01
C ILE A 209 -7.71 0.04 -5.42
N ALA A 210 -8.08 -0.03 -6.71
CA ALA A 210 -9.38 0.42 -7.17
C ALA A 210 -10.53 -0.37 -6.52
N ALA A 211 -10.41 -1.70 -6.44
CA ALA A 211 -11.42 -2.55 -5.78
C ALA A 211 -11.55 -2.24 -4.28
N LEU A 212 -10.44 -2.07 -3.57
CA LEU A 212 -10.46 -1.72 -2.14
C LEU A 212 -11.06 -0.34 -1.89
N ARG A 213 -10.80 0.64 -2.76
CA ARG A 213 -11.43 1.96 -2.68
C ARG A 213 -12.93 1.88 -2.85
N GLU A 214 -13.42 1.10 -3.81
CA GLU A 214 -14.85 0.89 -4.00
C GLU A 214 -15.50 0.23 -2.78
N GLN A 215 -14.85 -0.79 -2.21
CA GLN A 215 -15.32 -1.43 -0.97
C GLN A 215 -15.36 -0.46 0.21
N LEU A 216 -14.34 0.40 0.35
CA LEU A 216 -14.31 1.41 1.39
C LEU A 216 -15.46 2.41 1.23
N ASN A 217 -15.66 2.94 0.02
CA ASN A 217 -16.75 3.86 -0.29
C ASN A 217 -18.13 3.25 -0.01
N ALA A 218 -18.33 1.97 -0.35
CA ALA A 218 -19.57 1.26 -0.05
C ALA A 218 -19.78 1.12 1.47
N SER A 219 -18.74 0.78 2.22
CA SER A 219 -18.81 0.66 3.68
C SER A 219 -19.05 2.01 4.37
N GLU A 220 -18.46 3.10 3.87
CA GLU A 220 -18.68 4.47 4.35
C GLU A 220 -20.12 4.91 4.11
N SER A 221 -20.65 4.65 2.91
CA SER A 221 -22.04 4.94 2.58
C SER A 221 -23.03 4.18 3.48
N GLU A 222 -22.73 2.92 3.83
CA GLU A 222 -23.54 2.18 4.80
C GLU A 222 -23.43 2.79 6.20
N LEU A 223 -22.23 3.18 6.64
CA LEU A 223 -22.02 3.80 7.94
C LEU A 223 -22.82 5.10 8.06
N GLU A 224 -22.77 5.99 7.06
CA GLU A 224 -23.57 7.21 7.05
C GLU A 224 -25.07 6.92 7.15
N ARG A 225 -25.54 5.87 6.49
CA ARG A 225 -26.93 5.44 6.56
C ARG A 225 -27.30 4.99 7.98
N ARG A 226 -26.41 4.22 8.64
CA ARG A 226 -26.59 3.79 10.04
C ARG A 226 -26.57 4.98 11.01
N GLU A 227 -25.70 5.96 10.78
CA GLU A 227 -25.67 7.18 11.60
C GLU A 227 -27.00 7.95 11.52
N ARG A 228 -27.59 8.06 10.32
CA ARG A 228 -28.92 8.68 10.15
C ARG A 228 -30.03 7.91 10.89
N GLU A 229 -29.97 6.57 10.92
CA GLU A 229 -30.90 5.73 11.69
C GLU A 229 -30.75 6.01 13.20
N VAL A 230 -29.51 6.03 13.70
CA VAL A 230 -29.22 6.32 15.12
C VAL A 230 -29.72 7.69 15.53
N LEU A 231 -29.48 8.72 14.73
CA LEU A 231 -30.00 10.07 14.99
C LEU A 231 -31.53 10.13 15.01
N THR A 232 -32.18 9.29 14.21
CA THR A 232 -33.65 9.20 14.19
C THR A 232 -34.18 8.51 15.45
N ILE A 233 -33.54 7.41 15.87
CA ILE A 233 -33.87 6.73 17.12
C ILE A 233 -33.62 7.65 18.32
N GLN A 234 -32.49 8.35 18.35
CA GLN A 234 -32.17 9.29 19.42
C GLN A 234 -33.24 10.38 19.56
N ARG A 235 -33.65 11.01 18.45
CA ARG A 235 -34.73 12.01 18.46
C ARG A 235 -36.05 11.44 18.97
N PHE A 236 -36.37 10.21 18.60
CA PHE A 236 -37.56 9.52 19.12
C PHE A 236 -37.47 9.28 20.64
N LEU A 237 -36.33 8.79 21.13
CA LEU A 237 -36.13 8.55 22.56
C LEU A 237 -36.17 9.84 23.38
N GLU A 238 -35.59 10.93 22.87
CA GLU A 238 -35.68 12.25 23.51
C GLU A 238 -37.12 12.75 23.58
N ALA A 239 -37.90 12.59 22.51
CA ALA A 239 -39.32 12.95 22.50
C ALA A 239 -40.12 12.08 23.48
N ALA A 240 -39.86 10.77 23.52
CA ALA A 240 -40.50 9.84 24.45
C ALA A 240 -40.17 10.19 25.91
N ALA A 241 -38.91 10.49 26.23
CA ALA A 241 -38.49 10.90 27.57
C ALA A 241 -39.15 12.22 28.01
N ARG A 242 -39.28 13.21 27.11
CA ARG A 242 -40.02 14.45 27.38
C ARG A 242 -41.50 14.18 27.63
N GLN A 243 -42.11 13.29 26.84
CA GLN A 243 -43.50 12.92 27.03
C GLN A 243 -43.70 12.21 28.38
N GLU A 244 -42.84 11.27 28.73
CA GLU A 244 -42.87 10.53 29.99
C GLU A 244 -42.73 11.48 31.20
N THR A 245 -41.74 12.39 31.17
CA THR A 245 -41.54 13.37 32.24
C THR A 245 -42.74 14.30 32.41
N SER A 246 -43.32 14.79 31.30
CA SER A 246 -44.54 15.60 31.36
C SER A 246 -45.74 14.81 31.91
N GLY A 247 -45.88 13.54 31.54
CA GLY A 247 -46.91 12.64 32.05
C GLY A 247 -46.78 12.41 33.56
N LYS A 248 -45.55 12.18 34.04
CA LYS A 248 -45.25 12.04 35.47
C LYS A 248 -45.64 13.29 36.25
N VAL A 249 -45.28 14.49 35.77
CA VAL A 249 -45.65 15.75 36.44
C VAL A 249 -47.18 15.94 36.48
N ARG A 250 -47.89 15.61 35.40
CA ARG A 250 -49.36 15.70 35.37
C ARG A 250 -50.01 14.77 36.40
N ILE A 251 -49.55 13.52 36.48
CA ILE A 251 -50.06 12.55 37.44
C ILE A 251 -49.74 12.97 38.87
N GLN A 252 -48.51 13.42 39.14
CA GLN A 252 -48.11 13.92 40.44
C GLN A 252 -49.02 15.06 40.91
N ARG A 253 -49.24 16.10 40.08
CA ARG A 253 -50.15 17.21 40.42
C ARG A 253 -51.58 16.75 40.69
N PHE A 254 -52.07 15.79 39.92
CA PHE A 254 -53.40 15.22 40.13
C PHE A 254 -53.51 14.52 41.49
N ILE A 255 -52.52 13.71 41.84
CA ILE A 255 -52.45 13.01 43.13
C ILE A 255 -52.38 14.03 44.26
N GLU A 256 -51.50 15.03 44.18
CA GLU A 256 -51.38 16.09 45.20
C GLU A 256 -52.68 16.86 45.38
N ASN A 257 -53.39 17.20 44.30
CA ASN A 257 -54.69 17.85 44.38
C ASN A 257 -55.74 16.95 45.06
N LEU A 258 -55.77 15.66 44.71
CA LEU A 258 -56.69 14.71 45.29
C LEU A 258 -56.43 14.53 46.79
N LEU A 259 -55.16 14.36 47.18
CA LEU A 259 -54.74 14.27 48.59
C LEU A 259 -55.11 15.54 49.36
N GLY A 260 -54.94 16.73 48.77
CA GLY A 260 -55.35 17.99 49.40
C GLY A 260 -56.86 18.06 49.65
N ARG A 261 -57.69 17.60 48.71
CA ARG A 261 -59.15 17.53 48.87
C ARG A 261 -59.57 16.51 49.93
N ILE A 262 -58.91 15.36 49.99
CA ILE A 262 -59.15 14.33 51.02
C ILE A 262 -58.81 14.88 52.41
N ALA A 263 -57.65 15.50 52.58
CA ALA A 263 -57.23 16.07 53.86
C ALA A 263 -58.14 17.21 54.36
N LEU A 264 -58.81 17.93 53.45
CA LEU A 264 -59.86 18.89 53.83
C LEU A 264 -61.15 18.19 54.25
N ALA A 265 -61.56 17.15 53.51
CA ALA A 265 -62.73 16.35 53.87
C ALA A 265 -62.57 15.66 55.24
N GLU A 266 -61.40 15.09 55.52
CA GLU A 266 -61.07 14.48 56.82
C GLU A 266 -61.20 15.51 57.96
N ARG A 267 -60.58 16.69 57.81
CA ARG A 267 -60.71 17.77 58.80
C ARG A 267 -62.16 18.22 59.04
N LEU A 268 -62.98 18.26 57.98
CA LEU A 268 -64.40 18.60 58.11
C LEU A 268 -65.16 17.50 58.86
N VAL A 269 -64.89 16.23 58.55
CA VAL A 269 -65.51 15.09 59.26
C VAL A 269 -65.13 15.11 60.74
N GLU A 270 -63.85 15.30 61.07
CA GLU A 270 -63.35 15.43 62.44
C GLU A 270 -64.04 16.58 63.18
N TYR A 271 -64.16 17.75 62.55
CA TYR A 271 -64.83 18.92 63.11
C TYR A 271 -66.29 18.62 63.49
N TYR A 272 -67.06 18.00 62.58
CA TYR A 272 -68.46 17.67 62.84
C TYR A 272 -68.62 16.52 63.84
N GLN A 273 -67.73 15.53 63.86
CA GLN A 273 -67.72 14.48 64.87
C GLN A 273 -67.46 15.06 66.27
N ALA A 274 -66.49 15.97 66.41
CA ALA A 274 -66.21 16.65 67.67
C ALA A 274 -67.38 17.53 68.15
N GLN A 275 -68.09 18.20 67.23
CA GLN A 275 -69.33 18.94 67.52
C GLN A 275 -70.46 17.99 67.98
N GLY A 276 -70.62 16.83 67.33
CA GLY A 276 -71.60 15.82 67.69
C GLY A 276 -71.33 15.18 69.07
N GLU A 277 -70.08 14.94 69.42
CA GLU A 277 -69.70 14.43 70.75
C GLU A 277 -69.93 15.48 71.85
N ARG A 278 -69.70 16.78 71.58
CA ARG A 278 -70.12 17.86 72.52
C ARG A 278 -71.63 17.91 72.74
N HIS A 279 -72.42 17.68 71.69
CA HIS A 279 -73.88 17.62 71.81
C HIS A 279 -74.37 16.35 72.53
N LYS A 280 -73.65 15.22 72.45
CA LYS A 280 -73.95 14.00 73.22
C LYS A 280 -73.56 14.10 74.70
N VAL A 281 -72.47 14.78 75.06
CA VAL A 281 -72.13 15.03 76.48
C VAL A 281 -73.18 15.91 77.17
N GLN A 282 -73.91 16.73 76.41
CA GLN A 282 -75.02 17.52 76.94
C GLN A 282 -76.37 16.76 76.98
N GLN A 283 -76.51 15.60 76.32
CA GLN A 283 -77.79 14.89 76.23
C GLN A 283 -77.65 13.36 76.24
N HIS A 284 -78.16 12.75 77.31
CA HIS A 284 -78.94 11.52 77.22
C HIS A 284 -80.01 11.48 78.35
N PRO A 285 -81.18 10.85 78.16
CA PRO A 285 -81.74 10.25 76.95
C PRO A 285 -83.02 10.95 76.47
N LEU A 286 -83.30 10.91 75.16
CA LEU A 286 -84.54 10.37 74.58
C LEU A 286 -84.57 10.63 73.07
N VAL A 287 -85.24 9.72 72.36
CA VAL A 287 -85.59 9.76 70.92
C VAL A 287 -84.63 9.00 69.99
N GLU A 288 -84.65 7.67 70.13
CA GLU A 288 -84.67 6.77 68.99
C GLU A 288 -85.92 7.08 68.13
N GLY A 289 -85.73 7.48 66.87
CA GLY A 289 -86.86 7.68 65.97
C GLY A 289 -86.57 8.36 64.63
N ARG A 290 -85.39 8.99 64.44
CA ARG A 290 -85.09 9.74 63.20
C ARG A 290 -84.04 9.12 62.27
N LEU A 291 -83.52 7.92 62.55
CA LEU A 291 -82.48 7.30 61.72
C LEU A 291 -82.98 6.54 60.48
N TRP A 292 -84.28 6.21 60.37
CA TRP A 292 -84.79 5.42 59.24
C TRP A 292 -85.10 6.23 57.97
N LEU A 293 -85.24 7.56 58.08
CA LEU A 293 -85.58 8.43 56.95
C LEU A 293 -84.34 8.81 56.11
N ASP A 294 -83.16 8.89 56.72
CA ASP A 294 -81.92 9.24 56.00
C ASP A 294 -81.37 8.07 55.17
N PHE A 295 -81.51 6.82 55.62
CA PHE A 295 -81.05 5.66 54.85
C PHE A 295 -81.79 5.48 53.51
N ARG A 296 -83.09 5.79 53.46
CA ARG A 296 -83.84 5.76 52.18
C ARG A 296 -83.40 6.87 51.24
N SER A 297 -83.04 8.04 51.76
CA SER A 297 -82.55 9.17 50.97
C SER A 297 -81.16 8.88 50.39
N VAL A 298 -80.26 8.31 51.19
CA VAL A 298 -78.90 7.92 50.74
C VAL A 298 -78.95 6.78 49.73
N LEU A 299 -79.82 5.78 49.93
CA LEU A 299 -79.99 4.68 48.96
C LEU A 299 -80.56 5.19 47.63
N PHE A 300 -81.51 6.14 47.67
CA PHE A 300 -82.06 6.76 46.46
C PHE A 300 -81.00 7.58 45.71
N PHE A 301 -80.13 8.28 46.44
CA PHE A 301 -79.03 9.05 45.85
C PHE A 301 -77.97 8.14 45.20
N LEU A 302 -77.62 7.02 45.84
CA LEU A 302 -76.69 6.04 45.30
C LEU A 302 -77.25 5.30 44.07
N LEU A 303 -78.54 5.01 44.05
CA LEU A 303 -79.23 4.46 42.88
C LEU A 303 -79.30 5.47 41.72
N TYR A 304 -79.54 6.75 42.02
CA TYR A 304 -79.58 7.82 41.02
C TYR A 304 -78.21 8.07 40.35
N VAL A 305 -77.13 8.09 41.15
CA VAL A 305 -75.76 8.24 40.63
C VAL A 305 -75.34 7.01 39.81
N SER A 306 -75.77 5.81 40.21
CA SER A 306 -75.53 4.57 39.46
C SER A 306 -76.28 4.55 38.11
N PHE A 307 -77.52 5.05 38.08
CA PHE A 307 -78.32 5.18 36.86
C PHE A 307 -77.70 6.18 35.86
N LEU A 308 -77.25 7.34 36.33
CA LEU A 308 -76.57 8.34 35.50
C LEU A 308 -75.25 7.83 34.92
N ARG A 309 -74.50 7.02 35.67
CA ARG A 309 -73.26 6.39 35.20
C ARG A 309 -73.50 5.33 34.13
N SER A 310 -74.68 4.69 34.12
CA SER A 310 -75.06 3.70 33.10
C SER A 310 -75.63 4.35 31.84
N ALA A 311 -76.26 5.53 31.95
CA ALA A 311 -76.83 6.27 30.81
C ALA A 311 -75.77 7.01 29.96
N PHE A 312 -74.61 7.32 30.53
CA PHE A 312 -73.52 8.07 29.87
C PHE A 312 -72.30 7.19 29.53
N ARG A 313 -72.55 5.97 29.03
CA ARG A 313 -71.50 5.10 28.49
C ARG A 313 -71.24 5.46 27.01
N PRO A 314 -70.15 6.17 26.65
CA PRO A 314 -69.87 6.45 25.25
C PRO A 314 -69.55 5.15 24.51
N LYS A 315 -70.20 4.94 23.36
CA LYS A 315 -69.84 3.90 22.38
C LYS A 315 -68.38 4.13 21.95
N GLN A 316 -67.49 3.18 22.26
CA GLN A 316 -66.19 3.10 21.61
C GLN A 316 -66.40 2.66 20.16
N SER A 317 -66.29 3.59 19.22
CA SER A 317 -66.04 3.28 17.81
C SER A 317 -64.59 2.80 17.70
N ASN A 318 -64.44 1.51 17.42
CA ASN A 318 -63.18 0.86 17.16
C ASN A 318 -62.76 1.22 15.71
N GLU A 319 -61.83 2.16 15.54
CA GLU A 319 -61.06 2.30 14.30
C GLU A 319 -59.58 2.04 14.60
N GLU A 320 -59.11 0.87 14.20
CA GLU A 320 -57.69 0.54 14.08
C GLU A 320 -57.08 1.27 12.88
N PRO A 321 -55.92 1.95 13.03
CA PRO A 321 -55.12 2.35 11.88
C PRO A 321 -54.32 1.14 11.37
N ARG A 322 -54.71 0.66 10.19
CA ARG A 322 -54.00 -0.32 9.38
C ARG A 322 -52.60 0.23 9.02
N ILE A 323 -51.56 -0.34 9.61
CA ILE A 323 -50.16 -0.05 9.27
C ILE A 323 -49.87 -0.67 7.91
N SER A 324 -49.84 0.17 6.87
CA SER A 324 -49.33 -0.20 5.55
C SER A 324 -47.81 -0.26 5.59
N ARG A 325 -47.26 -1.48 5.50
CA ARG A 325 -45.86 -1.72 5.12
C ARG A 325 -45.76 -1.66 3.61
N THR A 326 -44.97 -0.73 3.09
CA THR A 326 -44.27 -0.82 1.79
C THR A 326 -42.88 -0.26 1.98
#